data_AF-A0A553ZSH4-F1
#
_entry.id   AF-A0A553ZSH4-F1
#
_cell.length_a   1.000
_cell.length_b   1.000
_cell.length_c   1.000
_cell.angle_alpha   90.00
_cell.angle_beta   90.00
_cell.angle_gamma   90.00
#
_symmetry.space_group_name_H-M   'P 1'
#
loop_
_entity.id
_entity.type
_entity.pdbx_description
1 polymer ?
#
loop_
_entity_poly.entity_id
_entity_poly.type
_entity_poly.pdbx_seq_one_letter_code
_entity_poly.pdbx_strand_id
1 'polypeptide(L)' 'KLGIRKLEGNEKGGVIEFAEKNHVNPAWLIGLLQKQPQHYRLDGPTRLKFIQDLSERKTRIEWVRQFMRELEENAIA' A
#
# COMPACT_ATOMS: atom_id res chain seq x y z
N LYS A 1 6.15 5.83 11.94
CA LYS A 1 4.90 5.60 12.70
C LYS A 1 4.09 4.44 12.12
N LEU A 2 3.85 4.36 10.82
CA LEU A 2 3.02 3.30 10.20
C LEU A 2 3.40 1.83 10.48
N GLY A 3 4.66 1.50 10.78
CA GLY A 3 5.08 0.11 10.97
C GLY A 3 5.22 -0.65 9.65
N ILE A 4 5.79 -0.02 8.62
CA ILE A 4 6.11 -0.65 7.34
C ILE A 4 7.52 -1.24 7.43
N ARG A 5 7.63 -2.54 7.12
CA ARG A 5 8.90 -3.29 7.08
C ARG A 5 9.59 -3.14 5.73
N LYS A 6 8.82 -3.17 4.65
CA LYS A 6 9.36 -3.15 3.28
C LYS A 6 8.37 -2.51 2.32
N LEU A 7 8.89 -1.79 1.33
CA LEU A 7 8.13 -1.32 0.18
C LEU A 7 8.93 -1.61 -1.09
N GLU A 8 8.35 -2.38 -1.99
CA GLU A 8 8.94 -2.72 -3.29
C GLU A 8 7.99 -2.28 -4.39
N GLY A 9 8.50 -1.52 -5.35
CA GLY A 9 7.75 -1.07 -6.52
C GLY A 9 8.47 -1.45 -7.81
N ASN A 10 7.70 -1.86 -8.81
CA ASN A 10 8.13 -2.13 -10.18
C ASN A 10 7.14 -1.46 -11.15
N GLU A 11 7.33 -1.72 -12.44
CA GLU A 11 6.55 -1.11 -13.53
C GLU A 11 5.06 -1.48 -13.51
N LYS A 12 4.68 -2.57 -12.83
CA LYS A 12 3.30 -3.09 -12.78
C LYS A 12 2.66 -2.98 -11.40
N GLY A 13 3.26 -2.21 -10.49
CA GLY A 13 2.81 -2.05 -9.12
C GLY A 13 3.87 -2.51 -8.13
N GLY A 14 3.49 -3.22 -7.07
CA GLY A 14 4.43 -3.54 -6.01
C GLY A 14 3.79 -4.11 -4.75
N VAL A 15 4.59 -4.21 -3.69
CA VAL A 15 4.17 -4.76 -2.40
C VAL A 15 4.64 -3.85 -1.26
N ILE A 16 3.74 -3.61 -0.32
CA ILE A 16 4.04 -3.08 1.01
C ILE A 16 3.93 -4.21 2.00
N GLU A 17 4.96 -4.42 2.78
CA GLU A 17 4.98 -5.35 3.90
C GLU A 17 4.93 -4.58 5.21
N PHE A 18 3.93 -4.88 6.02
CA PHE A 18 3.76 -4.31 7.35
C PHE A 18 4.47 -5.20 8.39
N ALA A 19 4.98 -4.58 9.45
CA ALA A 19 5.37 -5.30 10.65
C ALA A 19 4.13 -5.83 11.38
N GLU A 20 4.29 -6.86 12.21
CA GLU A 20 3.20 -7.38 13.06
C GLU A 20 2.55 -6.28 13.89
N LYS A 21 3.37 -5.39 14.46
CA LYS A 21 2.92 -4.15 15.07
C LYS A 21 3.00 -3.00 14.06
N ASN A 22 1.87 -2.71 13.42
CA ASN A 22 1.70 -1.57 12.52
C ASN A 22 0.46 -0.75 12.91
N HIS A 23 0.40 0.48 12.40
CA HIS A 23 -0.60 1.48 12.77
C HIS A 23 -1.56 1.79 11.61
N VAL A 24 -1.60 0.94 10.57
CA VAL A 24 -2.54 1.12 9.46
C VAL A 24 -3.94 0.74 9.93
N ASN A 25 -4.94 1.58 9.63
CA ASN A 25 -6.33 1.28 9.98
C ASN A 25 -6.84 0.07 9.16
N PRO A 26 -7.18 -1.06 9.81
CA PRO A 26 -7.62 -2.25 9.11
C PRO A 26 -8.95 -2.06 8.38
N ALA A 27 -9.88 -1.27 8.94
CA ALA A 27 -11.19 -1.04 8.34
C ALA A 27 -11.07 -0.24 7.03
N TRP A 28 -10.20 0.78 7.03
CA TRP A 28 -9.90 1.53 5.80
C TRP A 28 -9.23 0.63 4.75
N LEU A 29 -8.25 -0.17 5.16
CA LEU A 29 -7.52 -1.07 4.26
C LEU A 29 -8.46 -2.11 3.62
N ILE A 30 -9.36 -2.72 4.40
CA ILE A 30 -10.38 -3.64 3.89
C ILE A 30 -11.31 -2.91 2.90
N GLY A 31 -11.72 -1.68 3.22
CA GLY A 31 -12.49 -0.85 2.31
C GLY A 31 -11.78 -0.58 0.98
N LEU A 32 -10.48 -0.32 1.00
CA LEU A 32 -9.66 -0.14 -0.21
C LEU A 32 -9.67 -1.42 -1.08
N LEU A 33 -9.46 -2.58 -0.45
CA LEU A 33 -9.49 -3.88 -1.14
C LEU A 33 -10.84 -4.17 -1.80
N GLN A 34 -11.94 -3.85 -1.11
CA GLN A 34 -13.30 -4.07 -1.63
C GLN A 34 -13.67 -3.08 -2.74
N LYS A 35 -13.26 -1.81 -2.62
CA LYS A 35 -13.58 -0.78 -3.62
C LYS A 35 -12.74 -0.91 -4.88
N GLN A 36 -11.49 -1.37 -4.76
CA GLN A 36 -10.53 -1.40 -5.84
C GLN A 36 -9.82 -2.77 -5.96
N PRO A 37 -10.57 -3.89 -6.11
CA PRO A 37 -10.01 -5.24 -6.06
C PRO A 37 -9.09 -5.58 -7.25
N GLN A 38 -9.19 -4.82 -8.35
CA GLN A 38 -8.28 -4.95 -9.49
C GLN A 38 -6.91 -4.31 -9.21
N HIS A 39 -6.87 -3.32 -8.32
CA HIS A 39 -5.67 -2.55 -8.01
C HIS A 39 -5.02 -2.97 -6.70
N TYR A 40 -5.75 -3.58 -5.76
CA TYR A 40 -5.22 -3.97 -4.46
C TYR A 40 -5.66 -5.37 -4.07
N ARG A 41 -4.74 -6.12 -3.46
CA ARG A 41 -5.01 -7.43 -2.87
C ARG A 41 -4.05 -7.75 -1.74
N LEU A 42 -4.46 -8.66 -0.86
CA LEU A 42 -3.55 -9.23 0.13
C LEU A 42 -2.66 -10.30 -0.52
N ASP A 43 -1.40 -10.33 -0.11
CA ASP A 43 -0.39 -11.33 -0.51
C ASP A 43 0.20 -12.00 0.73
N GLY A 44 -0.69 -12.64 1.50
CA GLY A 44 -0.41 -13.10 2.87
C GLY A 44 -0.94 -12.14 3.94
N PRO A 45 -0.70 -12.43 5.22
CA PRO A 45 -1.35 -11.74 6.34
C PRO A 45 -0.85 -10.31 6.57
N THR A 46 0.39 -10.01 6.17
CA THR A 46 1.06 -8.73 6.45
C THR A 46 1.47 -7.97 5.19
N ARG A 47 1.09 -8.46 4.00
CA ARG A 47 1.53 -7.87 2.73
C ARG A 47 0.34 -7.40 1.92
N LEU A 48 0.39 -6.13 1.52
CA LEU A 48 -0.53 -5.52 0.57
C LEU A 48 0.17 -5.41 -0.77
N LYS A 49 -0.40 -6.04 -1.79
CA LYS A 49 0.03 -5.88 -3.18
C LYS A 49 -0.84 -4.84 -3.87
N PHE A 50 -0.19 -3.90 -4.54
CA PHE A 50 -0.83 -2.94 -5.43
C PHE A 50 -0.47 -3.26 -6.88
N ILE A 51 -1.41 -3.05 -7.79
CA ILE A 51 -1.32 -3.34 -9.22
C ILE A 51 -1.71 -2.08 -9.96
N GLN A 52 -0.73 -1.44 -10.59
CA GLN A 52 -0.90 -0.19 -11.31
C GLN A 52 0.19 -0.08 -12.38
N ASP A 53 -0.11 0.54 -13.51
CA ASP A 53 0.94 0.91 -14.46
C ASP A 53 1.79 2.04 -13.86
N LEU A 54 3.01 1.68 -13.50
CA LEU A 54 4.03 2.53 -12.92
C LEU A 54 5.32 2.44 -13.75
N SER A 55 5.19 2.24 -15.07
CA SER A 55 6.33 2.07 -15.98
C SER A 55 7.26 3.27 -15.94
N GLU A 56 6.71 4.49 -15.95
CA GLU A 56 7.48 5.72 -15.86
C GLU A 56 7.98 5.96 -14.42
N ARG A 57 9.26 6.31 -14.27
CA ARG A 57 9.94 6.40 -12.97
C ARG A 57 9.38 7.53 -12.11
N LYS A 58 9.11 8.71 -12.68
CA LYS A 58 8.58 9.86 -11.95
C LYS A 58 7.16 9.57 -11.48
N THR A 59 6.28 9.03 -12.33
CA THR A 59 4.94 8.54 -12.00
C THR A 59 5.01 7.53 -10.85
N ARG A 60 5.93 6.57 -10.91
CA ARG A 60 6.10 5.57 -9.84
C ARG A 60 6.44 6.19 -8.50
N ILE A 61 7.37 7.15 -8.46
CA ILE A 61 7.75 7.83 -7.23
C ILE A 61 6.61 8.68 -6.68
N GLU A 62 5.90 9.42 -7.55
CA GLU A 62 4.76 10.25 -7.16
C GLU A 62 3.61 9.41 -6.61
N TRP A 63 3.28 8.31 -7.28
CA TRP A 63 2.23 7.39 -6.84
C TRP A 63 2.55 6.77 -5.47
N VAL A 64 3.77 6.27 -5.28
CA VAL A 64 4.19 5.71 -3.99
C VAL A 64 4.11 6.76 -2.88
N ARG A 65 4.55 7.99 -3.14
CA ARG A 65 4.45 9.08 -2.16
C ARG A 65 3.01 9.41 -1.79
N GLN A 66 2.12 9.46 -2.77
CA GLN A 66 0.70 9.70 -2.53
C GLN A 66 0.10 8.56 -1.70
N PHE A 67 0.36 7.32 -2.09
CA PHE A 67 -0.20 6.17 -1.40
C PHE A 67 0.30 6.05 0.05
N MET A 68 1.56 6.39 0.30
CA MET A 68 2.11 6.47 1.66
C MET A 68 1.44 7.56 2.51
N ARG A 69 1.04 8.69 1.91
CA ARG A 69 0.27 9.73 2.61
C ARG A 69 -1.14 9.26 2.94
N GLU A 70 -1.82 8.60 2.00
CA GLU A 70 -3.14 8.03 2.25
C GLU A 70 -3.11 7.04 3.42
N LEU A 71 -2.08 6.19 3.48
CA LEU A 71 -1.86 5.28 4.61
C LEU A 71 -1.65 6.04 5.93
N GLU A 72 -0.92 7.15 5.91
CA GLU A 72 -0.66 7.99 7.10
C GLU A 72 -1.90 8.74 7.57
N GLU A 73 -2.67 9.34 6.67
CA GLU A 73 -3.92 10.05 6.95
C GLU A 73 -4.99 9.13 7.54
N ASN A 74 -4.96 7.84 7.15
CA ASN A 74 -5.86 6.82 7.66
C ASN A 74 -5.22 5.96 8.75
N ALA A 75 -4.07 6.34 9.32
CA ALA A 75 -3.46 5.58 10.41
C ALA A 75 -4.26 5.71 11.71
N ILE A 76 -4.24 4.66 12.54
CA ILE A 76 -4.70 4.69 13.92
C ILE A 76 -3.50 4.95 14.84
N ALA A 77 -3.66 5.88 15.79
CA ALA A 77 -2.57 6.39 16.64
C ALA A 77 -1.88 5.31 17.48
#